data_AF-A0A2P4XYI5-F1
#
_entry.id   AF-A0A2P4XYI5-F1
#
_cell.length_a   1.000
_cell.length_b   1.000
_cell.length_c   1.000
_cell.angle_alpha   90.00
_cell.angle_beta   90.00
_cell.angle_gamma   90.00
#
_symmetry.space_group_name_H-M   'P 1'
#
loop_
_entity.id
_entity.type
_entity.pdbx_description
1 polymer ?
#
loop_
_entity_poly.entity_id
_entity_poly.type
_entity_poly.pdbx_seq_one_letter_code
_entity_poly.pdbx_strand_id
1 'polypeptide(L)' 'MVGIFGGDDLRSWAAATPAEQVERIEAFDTYERGLIADVHGLQAPVAEMKPTQPKPLRLKVNPMK' A
#
# COMPACT_ATOMS: atom_id res chain seq x y z
N MET A 1 -4.97 2.44 8.24
CA MET A 1 -5.86 3.54 7.81
C MET A 1 -6.91 2.90 6.94
N VAL A 2 -8.15 2.76 7.44
CA VAL A 2 -9.24 2.03 6.78
C VAL A 2 -9.51 2.67 5.40
N GLY A 3 -9.45 1.87 4.35
CA GLY A 3 -9.49 2.36 2.98
C GLY A 3 -10.91 2.71 2.52
N ILE A 4 -11.00 3.76 1.69
CA ILE A 4 -11.68 3.82 0.38
C ILE A 4 -13.11 3.28 0.20
N PHE A 5 -13.90 3.04 1.24
CA PHE A 5 -15.33 2.78 1.04
C PHE A 5 -16.06 4.09 0.75
N GLY A 6 -16.62 4.21 -0.45
CA GLY A 6 -17.51 5.32 -0.80
C GLY A 6 -18.80 5.26 0.02
N GLY A 7 -19.49 6.40 0.16
CA GLY A 7 -20.74 6.46 0.95
C GLY A 7 -21.80 5.44 0.51
N ASP A 8 -21.87 5.13 -0.78
CA ASP A 8 -22.75 4.10 -1.34
C ASP A 8 -22.27 2.68 -1.04
N ASP A 9 -20.96 2.46 -0.95
CA ASP A 9 -20.40 1.15 -0.60
C ASP A 9 -20.69 0.80 0.87
N LEU A 10 -20.68 1.79 1.75
CA LEU A 10 -21.07 1.64 3.16
C LEU A 10 -22.57 1.41 3.30
N ARG A 11 -23.40 2.04 2.46
CA ARG A 11 -24.85 1.79 2.43
C ARG A 11 -25.17 0.39 1.92
N SER A 12 -24.47 -0.08 0.90
CA SER A 12 -24.60 -1.46 0.39
C SER A 12 -24.03 -2.48 1.37
N TRP A 13 -22.99 -2.13 2.13
CA TRP A 13 -22.48 -2.93 3.25
C TRP A 13 -23.52 -3.06 4.36
N ALA A 14 -24.15 -1.96 4.77
CA ALA A 14 -25.15 -1.97 5.84
C ALA A 14 -26.43 -2.73 5.47
N ALA A 15 -26.74 -2.83 4.17
CA ALA A 15 -27.88 -3.60 3.65
C ALA A 15 -27.57 -5.10 3.47
N ALA A 16 -26.29 -5.50 3.46
CA ALA A 16 -25.88 -6.88 3.29
C ALA A 16 -26.23 -7.72 4.53
N THR A 17 -26.59 -8.97 4.30
CA THR A 17 -26.87 -9.90 5.39
C THR A 17 -25.59 -10.22 6.18
N PRO A 18 -25.70 -10.64 7.46
CA PRO A 18 -24.53 -10.97 8.26
C PRO A 18 -23.61 -12.02 7.62
N ALA A 19 -24.17 -12.97 6.86
CA ALA A 19 -23.41 -13.99 6.14
C ALA A 19 -22.59 -13.38 4.98
N GLU A 20 -23.19 -12.50 4.18
CA GLU A 20 -22.52 -11.81 3.07
C GLU A 20 -21.44 -10.85 3.57
N GLN A 21 -21.62 -10.22 4.74
CA GLN A 21 -20.59 -9.38 5.35
C GLN A 21 -19.37 -10.20 5.77
N VAL A 22 -19.57 -11.38 6.36
CA VAL A 22 -18.46 -12.27 6.77
C VAL A 22 -17.68 -12.73 5.54
N GLU A 23 -18.37 -13.17 4.49
CA GLU A 23 -17.73 -13.57 3.22
C GLU A 23 -16.94 -12.40 2.60
N ARG A 24 -17.48 -11.18 2.65
CA ARG A 24 -16.81 -10.00 2.10
C ARG A 24 -15.60 -9.55 2.93
N ILE A 25 -15.61 -9.72 4.25
CA ILE A 25 -14.42 -9.53 5.10
C ILE A 25 -13.33 -10.56 4.77
N GLU A 26 -13.70 -11.83 4.60
CA GLU A 26 -12.76 -12.90 4.26
C GLU A 26 -12.14 -12.71 2.86
N ALA A 27 -12.95 -12.29 1.89
CA ALA A 27 -12.47 -11.92 0.56
C ALA A 27 -11.48 -10.74 0.63
N PHE A 28 -11.73 -9.76 1.50
CA PHE A 28 -10.83 -8.63 1.73
C PHE A 28 -9.53 -9.04 2.42
N ASP A 29 -9.59 -9.92 3.44
CA ASP A 29 -8.40 -10.46 4.11
C ASP A 29 -7.53 -11.27 3.15
N THR A 30 -8.14 -12.05 2.27
CA THR A 30 -7.42 -12.79 1.23
C THR A 30 -6.77 -11.86 0.21
N TYR A 31 -7.49 -10.82 -0.22
CA TYR A 31 -6.96 -9.80 -1.12
C TYR A 31 -5.77 -9.04 -0.51
N GLU A 32 -5.88 -8.60 0.74
CA GLU A 32 -4.80 -7.95 1.48
C GLU A 32 -3.58 -8.87 1.61
N ARG A 33 -3.77 -10.15 1.95
CA ARG A 33 -2.67 -11.12 2.02
C ARG A 33 -2.00 -11.36 0.67
N GLY A 34 -2.78 -11.45 -0.41
CA GLY A 34 -2.27 -11.54 -1.78
C GLY A 34 -1.46 -10.30 -2.15
N LEU A 35 -1.99 -9.12 -1.83
CA LEU A 35 -1.32 -7.85 -2.08
C LEU A 35 0.00 -7.71 -1.28
N ILE A 36 0.01 -8.13 -0.02
CA ILE A 36 1.23 -8.15 0.81
C ILE A 36 2.24 -9.15 0.26
N ALA A 37 1.81 -10.34 -0.18
CA ALA A 37 2.68 -11.33 -0.81
C ALA A 37 3.28 -10.81 -2.12
N ASP A 38 2.49 -10.13 -2.94
CA ASP A 38 2.95 -9.50 -4.19
C ASP A 38 3.95 -8.38 -3.91
N VAL A 39 3.67 -7.50 -2.93
CA VAL A 39 4.59 -6.43 -2.52
C VAL A 39 5.88 -7.00 -1.91
N HIS A 40 5.80 -8.09 -1.14
CA HIS A 40 6.99 -8.75 -0.59
C HIS A 40 7.79 -9.49 -1.67
N GLY A 41 7.13 -10.14 -2.61
CA GLY A 41 7.75 -10.73 -3.81
C GLY A 41 8.39 -9.67 -4.70
N LEU A 42 7.83 -8.46 -4.75
CA LEU A 42 8.38 -7.29 -5.42
C LEU A 42 9.51 -6.60 -4.61
N GLN A 43 9.57 -6.81 -3.30
CA GLN A 43 10.68 -6.37 -2.46
C GLN A 43 11.94 -7.25 -2.67
N ALA A 44 11.78 -8.52 -3.09
CA ALA A 44 12.90 -9.42 -3.38
C ALA A 44 13.80 -9.03 -4.59
N PRO A 45 13.31 -8.48 -5.71
CA PRO A 45 14.17 -7.97 -6.79
C PRO A 45 14.89 -6.64 -6.48
N VAL A 46 14.74 -6.07 -5.27
CA VAL A 46 15.64 -4.99 -4.79
C VAL A 46 17.09 -5.51 -4.58
N ALA A 47 17.34 -6.81 -4.76
CA ALA A 47 18.66 -7.41 -4.61
C ALA A 47 19.69 -7.03 -5.70
N GLU A 48 19.35 -6.30 -6.77
CA GLU A 48 20.35 -5.87 -7.77
C GLU A 48 20.32 -4.38 -8.13
N MET A 49 19.67 -3.54 -7.33
CA MET A 49 20.09 -2.14 -7.31
C MET A 49 21.38 -2.06 -6.52
N LYS A 50 22.53 -2.14 -7.22
CA LYS A 50 23.80 -1.64 -6.69
C LYS A 50 23.50 -0.37 -5.90
N PRO A 51 23.88 -0.25 -4.62
CA PRO A 51 23.88 1.04 -3.97
C PRO A 51 24.99 1.83 -4.65
N THR A 52 24.71 2.43 -5.81
CA THR A 52 25.50 3.50 -6.36
C THR A 52 25.27 4.63 -5.39
N GLN A 53 26.09 4.67 -4.34
CA GLN A 53 26.17 5.73 -3.37
C GLN A 53 26.04 7.04 -4.16
N PRO A 54 24.90 7.74 -4.10
CA PRO A 54 24.72 8.92 -4.92
C PRO A 54 25.81 9.87 -4.48
N LYS A 55 26.66 10.28 -5.44
CA LYS A 55 27.79 11.18 -5.20
C LYS A 55 27.25 12.33 -4.36
N PRO A 56 27.83 12.64 -3.18
CA PRO A 56 27.35 13.76 -2.37
C PRO A 56 27.36 15.02 -3.22
N LEU A 57 26.17 15.52 -3.57
CA LEU A 57 26.02 16.77 -4.29
C LEU A 57 26.52 17.88 -3.35
N ARG A 58 27.74 18.36 -3.59
CA ARG A 58 28.34 19.45 -2.80
C ARG A 58 27.58 20.73 -3.11
N LEU A 59 26.54 21.03 -2.33
CA LEU A 59 25.82 22.29 -2.41
C LEU A 59 26.74 23.42 -1.94
N LYS A 60 27.17 24.27 -2.87
CA LYS A 60 27.91 25.50 -2.58
C LYS A 60 26.92 26.56 -2.07
N VAL A 61 26.70 26.57 -0.76
CA VAL A 61 25.91 27.60 -0.08
C VAL A 61 26.71 28.90 -0.09
N ASN A 62 26.35 29.82 -0.98
CA ASN A 62 26.87 31.18 -0.94
C ASN A 62 25.97 31.99 0.01
N PRO A 63 26.53 32.68 1.02
CA PRO A 63 25.75 33.55 1.88
C PRO A 63 25.21 34.73 1.06
N MET A 64 23.89 34.92 1.09
CA MET A 64 23.25 36.13 0.60
C MET A 64 23.38 37.21 1.66
N LYS A 65 23.86 38.40 1.25
CA LYS A 65 24.01 39.59 2.10
C LYS A 65 22.65 40.15 2.54
#